data_AF-A0A1F3BK44-F1
#
_entry.id   AF-A0A1F3BK44-F1
#
_cell.length_a   1.000
_cell.length_b   1.000
_cell.length_c   1.000
_cell.angle_alpha   90.00
_cell.angle_beta   90.00
_cell.angle_gamma   90.00
#
_symmetry.space_group_name_H-M   'P 1'
#
loop_
_entity.id
_entity.type
_entity.pdbx_description
1 polymer ?
#
loop_
_entity_poly.entity_id
_entity_poly.type
_entity_poly.pdbx_seq_one_letter_code
_entity_poly.pdbx_strand_id
1 'polypeptide(L)'
;MYFTDSFQPVLYRLPLGHQGSLPSPGDIETVVLTGPAADDHTPGQFNLNGIASTLGGRALLVVNSFNGGLYSVDADTGVSERIDLGAGNLLNGDGLVLQGRQLLVVQNTQNKIAVVHLEDDLTSGRVVGEITDDRFRVPTTAADFGPFLYAVNARFDVAPPPFGGTPPSDPSLAYEVVRVLVPVIPR
;
A
#
# COMPACT_ATOMS: atom_id res chain seq x y z
N MET A 1 -3.16 12.08 8.93
CA MET A 1 -3.31 10.72 8.37
C MET A 1 -3.65 10.85 6.89
N TYR A 2 -3.21 9.93 6.04
CA TYR A 2 -3.46 9.96 4.60
C TYR A 2 -4.14 8.69 4.11
N PHE A 3 -4.98 8.82 3.09
CA PHE A 3 -5.68 7.72 2.42
C PHE A 3 -5.60 7.93 0.91
N THR A 4 -5.56 6.85 0.16
CA THR A 4 -5.63 6.83 -1.30
C THR A 4 -7.08 6.74 -1.76
N ASP A 5 -7.33 7.17 -3.00
CA ASP A 5 -8.52 6.78 -3.75
C ASP A 5 -8.07 5.93 -4.95
N SER A 6 -8.51 4.68 -5.03
CA SER A 6 -8.12 3.79 -6.13
C SER A 6 -8.70 4.18 -7.48
N PHE A 7 -9.74 5.02 -7.49
CA PHE A 7 -10.47 5.43 -8.68
C PHE A 7 -10.25 6.89 -9.06
N GLN A 8 -9.51 7.66 -8.27
CA GLN A 8 -9.20 9.05 -8.55
C GLN A 8 -7.72 9.34 -8.21
N PRO A 9 -7.01 10.18 -8.99
CA PRO A 9 -5.64 10.56 -8.69
C PRO A 9 -5.57 11.61 -7.57
N VAL A 10 -6.06 11.25 -6.37
CA VAL A 10 -6.09 12.11 -5.19
C VAL A 10 -5.68 11.32 -3.94
N LEU A 11 -5.21 12.04 -2.94
CA LEU A 11 -5.13 11.55 -1.56
C LEU A 11 -6.11 12.34 -0.69
N TYR A 12 -6.63 11.71 0.35
CA TYR A 12 -7.33 12.38 1.43
C TYR A 12 -6.41 12.56 2.62
N ARG A 13 -6.29 13.78 3.11
CA ARG A 13 -5.53 14.14 4.31
C ARG A 13 -6.50 14.45 5.45
N LEU A 14 -6.35 13.72 6.54
CA LEU A 14 -7.07 13.93 7.79
C LEU A 14 -6.13 14.60 8.80
N PRO A 15 -6.31 15.89 9.09
CA PRO A 15 -5.57 16.56 10.16
C PRO A 15 -6.08 16.05 11.50
N LEU A 16 -5.37 15.09 12.09
CA LEU A 16 -5.74 14.54 13.40
C LEU A 16 -5.53 15.58 14.49
N GLY A 17 -6.54 15.73 15.36
CA GLY A 17 -6.49 16.63 16.51
C GLY A 17 -5.72 16.05 17.70
N HIS A 18 -5.89 16.68 18.86
CA HIS A 18 -5.22 16.29 20.09
C HIS A 18 -5.47 14.81 20.42
N GLN A 19 -4.40 14.08 20.77
CA GLN A 19 -4.44 12.63 21.04
C GLN A 19 -5.03 11.79 19.89
N GLY A 20 -4.95 12.26 18.65
CA GLY A 20 -5.44 11.50 17.49
C GLY A 20 -6.96 11.59 17.30
N SER A 21 -7.63 12.56 17.93
CA SER A 21 -9.06 12.79 17.70
C SER A 21 -9.33 13.03 16.21
N LEU A 22 -10.36 12.38 15.68
CA LEU A 22 -10.73 12.54 14.28
C LEU A 22 -11.21 13.97 13.98
N PRO A 23 -10.87 14.51 12.80
CA PRO A 23 -11.41 15.79 12.34
C PRO A 23 -12.92 15.71 12.06
N SER A 24 -13.57 16.86 11.92
CA SER A 24 -14.91 16.91 11.34
C SER A 24 -14.83 16.54 9.86
N PRO A 25 -15.89 16.00 9.23
CA PRO A 25 -15.85 15.68 7.81
C PRO A 25 -15.49 16.86 6.89
N GLY A 26 -15.84 18.09 7.28
CA GLY A 26 -15.49 19.31 6.53
C GLY A 26 -14.03 19.75 6.64
N ASP A 27 -13.27 19.17 7.57
CA ASP A 27 -11.84 19.44 7.75
C ASP A 27 -10.96 18.41 7.02
N ILE A 28 -11.56 17.47 6.28
CA ILE A 28 -10.85 16.52 5.42
C ILE A 28 -10.37 17.26 4.17
N GLU A 29 -9.06 17.21 3.93
CA GLU A 29 -8.44 17.86 2.78
C GLU A 29 -8.28 16.85 1.63
N THR A 30 -8.66 17.26 0.42
CA THR A 30 -8.32 16.52 -0.80
C THR A 30 -7.04 17.07 -1.38
N VAL A 31 -6.00 16.24 -1.45
CA VAL A 31 -4.72 16.54 -2.10
C VAL A 31 -4.76 15.98 -3.51
N VAL A 32 -4.83 16.87 -4.50
CA VAL A 32 -4.82 16.47 -5.93
C VAL A 32 -3.41 16.06 -6.32
N LEU A 33 -3.26 14.89 -6.94
CA LEU A 33 -1.96 14.42 -7.40
C LEU A 33 -1.60 15.00 -8.76
N THR A 34 -0.29 15.25 -8.94
CA THR A 34 0.30 15.63 -10.23
C THR A 34 1.57 14.83 -10.48
N GLY A 35 1.97 14.72 -11.75
CA GLY A 35 3.11 13.89 -12.15
C GLY A 35 2.75 12.41 -12.28
N PRO A 36 3.73 11.50 -12.26
CA PRO A 36 3.55 10.11 -12.68
C PRO A 36 2.42 9.34 -11.96
N ALA A 37 2.18 9.57 -10.67
CA ALA A 37 1.10 8.87 -9.96
C ALA A 37 -0.30 9.25 -10.48
N ALA A 38 -0.45 10.47 -11.02
CA ALA A 38 -1.67 10.93 -11.68
C ALA A 38 -1.70 10.53 -13.17
N ASP A 39 -0.56 10.65 -13.86
CA ASP A 39 -0.43 10.36 -15.29
C ASP A 39 -0.60 8.87 -15.61
N ASP A 40 -0.14 7.99 -14.71
CA ASP A 40 -0.23 6.54 -14.84
C ASP A 40 -1.62 5.99 -14.42
N HIS A 41 -2.59 6.86 -14.11
CA HIS A 41 -3.94 6.48 -13.74
C HIS A 41 -4.70 5.85 -14.91
N THR A 42 -5.25 4.65 -14.69
CA THR A 42 -6.11 3.94 -15.65
C THR A 42 -7.57 3.99 -15.21
N PRO A 43 -8.47 4.68 -15.95
CA PRO A 43 -9.88 4.78 -15.59
C PRO A 43 -10.56 3.42 -15.41
N GLY A 44 -11.35 3.28 -14.34
CA GLY A 44 -12.12 2.06 -14.04
C GLY A 44 -11.31 0.90 -13.46
N GLN A 45 -10.02 1.11 -13.15
CA GLN A 45 -9.16 0.12 -12.51
C GLN A 45 -8.85 0.49 -11.06
N PHE A 46 -8.35 -0.49 -10.28
CA PHE A 46 -7.77 -0.23 -8.96
C PHE A 46 -6.37 0.33 -9.11
N ASN A 47 -6.24 1.66 -9.06
CA ASN A 47 -4.96 2.35 -9.21
C ASN A 47 -4.25 2.44 -7.86
N LEU A 48 -4.11 3.65 -7.32
CA LEU A 48 -3.41 3.91 -6.06
C LEU A 48 -4.14 3.23 -4.91
N ASN A 49 -3.42 2.44 -4.13
CA ASN A 49 -4.03 1.62 -3.08
C ASN A 49 -3.21 1.72 -1.79
N GLY A 50 -2.14 0.95 -1.65
CA GLY A 50 -1.28 1.04 -0.48
C GLY A 50 -0.57 2.38 -0.33
N ILE A 51 -0.44 2.83 0.92
CA ILE A 51 0.27 4.03 1.30
C ILE A 51 1.13 3.80 2.55
N ALA A 52 2.36 4.33 2.55
CA ALA A 52 3.23 4.36 3.72
C ALA A 52 3.95 5.72 3.82
N SER A 53 4.17 6.22 5.03
CA SER A 53 4.94 7.46 5.23
C SER A 53 6.41 7.18 5.44
N THR A 54 7.27 7.97 4.82
CA THR A 54 8.71 8.01 5.14
C THR A 54 8.96 8.63 6.50
N LEU A 55 10.18 8.45 7.05
CA LEU A 55 10.58 9.08 8.30
C LEU A 55 10.45 10.61 8.19
N GLY A 56 9.68 11.22 9.09
CA GLY A 56 9.41 12.67 9.07
C GLY A 56 8.18 13.07 8.24
N GLY A 57 7.54 12.13 7.52
CA GLY A 57 6.20 12.31 6.96
C GLY A 57 6.06 13.30 5.80
N ARG A 58 7.17 13.81 5.25
CA ARG A 58 7.14 14.75 4.10
C ARG A 58 6.90 14.04 2.77
N ALA A 59 7.42 12.82 2.62
CA ALA A 59 7.16 11.97 1.46
C ALA A 59 6.31 10.76 1.83
N LEU A 60 5.36 10.43 0.96
CA LEU A 60 4.49 9.27 1.02
C LEU A 60 4.90 8.31 -0.10
N LEU A 61 4.99 7.02 0.20
CA LEU A 61 5.13 5.96 -0.78
C LEU A 61 3.75 5.44 -1.11
N VAL A 62 3.40 5.38 -2.40
CA VAL A 62 2.10 4.91 -2.87
C VAL A 62 2.30 3.86 -3.95
N VAL A 63 1.62 2.72 -3.83
CA VAL A 63 1.65 1.65 -4.84
C VAL A 63 0.38 1.70 -5.70
N ASN A 64 0.52 1.47 -7.01
CA ASN A 64 -0.60 1.30 -7.92
C ASN A 64 -0.87 -0.20 -8.13
N SER A 65 -2.02 -0.69 -7.70
CA SER A 65 -2.37 -2.12 -7.79
C SER A 65 -2.46 -2.60 -9.24
N PHE A 66 -3.01 -1.79 -10.15
CA PHE A 66 -3.28 -2.19 -11.53
C PHE A 66 -2.02 -2.29 -12.39
N ASN A 67 -1.13 -1.30 -12.32
CA ASN A 67 0.07 -1.28 -13.16
C ASN A 67 1.35 -1.70 -12.41
N GLY A 68 1.29 -1.85 -11.08
CA GLY A 68 2.39 -2.28 -10.22
C GLY A 68 3.50 -1.23 -10.03
N GLY A 69 3.25 0.02 -10.38
CA GLY A 69 4.16 1.14 -10.14
C GLY A 69 4.24 1.53 -8.67
N LEU A 70 5.38 2.11 -8.29
CA LEU A 70 5.63 2.71 -6.99
C LEU A 70 5.98 4.18 -7.17
N TYR A 71 5.43 5.04 -6.33
CA TYR A 71 5.59 6.48 -6.44
C TYR A 71 5.96 7.09 -5.08
N SER A 72 6.85 8.06 -5.09
CA SER A 72 6.99 9.01 -3.99
C SER A 72 6.06 10.20 -4.24
N VAL A 73 5.35 10.64 -3.22
CA VAL A 73 4.42 11.77 -3.29
C VAL A 73 4.78 12.76 -2.18
N ASP A 74 4.97 14.03 -2.53
CA ASP A 74 5.08 15.11 -1.58
C ASP A 74 3.72 15.30 -0.86
N ALA A 75 3.73 15.15 0.46
CA ALA A 75 2.51 15.04 1.25
C ALA A 75 1.69 16.32 1.31
N ASP A 76 2.32 17.48 1.11
CA ASP A 76 1.68 18.79 1.20
C ASP A 76 1.17 19.27 -0.16
N THR A 77 1.89 18.94 -1.24
CA THR A 77 1.62 19.45 -2.59
C THR A 77 0.96 18.44 -3.53
N GLY A 78 1.09 17.14 -3.25
CA GLY A 78 0.62 16.08 -4.15
C GLY A 78 1.49 15.87 -5.39
N VAL A 79 2.62 16.56 -5.52
CA VAL A 79 3.58 16.31 -6.60
C VAL A 79 4.17 14.92 -6.40
N SER A 80 4.16 14.12 -7.46
CA SER A 80 4.67 12.75 -7.43
C SER A 80 5.85 12.55 -8.36
N GLU A 81 6.67 11.55 -8.03
CA GLU A 81 7.71 11.00 -8.89
C GLU A 81 7.62 9.47 -8.87
N ARG A 82 8.00 8.84 -9.98
CA ARG A 82 8.05 7.38 -10.08
C ARG A 82 9.35 6.87 -9.49
N ILE A 83 9.27 5.85 -8.63
CA ILE A 83 10.44 5.14 -8.11
C ILE A 83 10.81 4.04 -9.11
N ASP A 84 11.98 4.13 -9.72
CA ASP A 84 12.43 3.14 -10.70
C ASP A 84 12.84 1.83 -10.00
N LEU A 85 12.11 0.74 -10.28
CA LEU A 85 12.39 -0.60 -9.76
C LEU A 85 13.18 -1.48 -10.74
N GLY A 86 13.62 -0.91 -11.87
CA GLY A 86 14.22 -1.63 -12.98
C GLY A 86 13.27 -2.67 -13.56
N ALA A 87 13.66 -3.95 -13.51
CA ALA A 87 12.81 -5.05 -13.96
C ALA A 87 11.75 -5.50 -12.92
N GLY A 88 11.77 -4.93 -11.72
CA GLY A 88 10.80 -5.24 -10.67
C GLY A 88 9.43 -4.62 -10.93
N ASN A 89 8.37 -5.28 -10.44
CA ASN A 89 7.00 -4.80 -10.61
C ASN A 89 6.13 -5.26 -9.44
N LEU A 90 5.24 -4.38 -8.96
CA LEU A 90 4.44 -4.58 -7.76
C LEU A 90 2.96 -4.80 -8.09
N LEU A 91 2.66 -5.53 -9.16
CA LEU A 91 1.28 -5.83 -9.56
C LEU A 91 0.45 -6.35 -8.38
N ASN A 92 -0.78 -5.88 -8.29
CA ASN A 92 -1.70 -6.19 -7.21
C ASN A 92 -1.18 -5.78 -5.84
N GLY A 93 -0.24 -4.81 -5.79
CA GLY A 93 0.24 -4.19 -4.57
C GLY A 93 -0.90 -3.50 -3.82
N ASP A 94 -0.99 -3.78 -2.54
CA ASP A 94 -2.06 -3.38 -1.63
C ASP A 94 -1.37 -2.74 -0.41
N GLY A 95 -1.63 -3.16 0.82
CA GLY A 95 -0.97 -2.61 2.02
C GLY A 95 0.57 -2.56 1.97
N LEU A 96 1.11 -1.48 2.55
CA LEU A 96 2.53 -1.17 2.60
C LEU A 96 3.02 -1.11 4.04
N VAL A 97 4.21 -1.67 4.30
CA VAL A 97 4.92 -1.52 5.58
C VAL A 97 6.35 -1.09 5.30
N LEU A 98 6.76 0.08 5.81
CA LEU A 98 8.11 0.61 5.63
C LEU A 98 8.95 0.39 6.90
N GLN A 99 10.06 -0.32 6.75
CA GLN A 99 11.04 -0.59 7.80
C GLN A 99 12.42 -0.01 7.40
N GLY A 100 12.68 1.22 7.84
CA GLY A 100 13.87 1.97 7.38
C GLY A 100 13.80 2.20 5.87
N ARG A 101 14.68 1.56 5.11
CA ARG A 101 14.70 1.60 3.63
C ARG A 101 14.09 0.36 2.97
N GLN A 102 13.58 -0.57 3.77
CA GLN A 102 12.93 -1.77 3.26
C GLN A 102 11.42 -1.56 3.24
N LEU A 103 10.84 -1.50 2.03
CA LEU A 103 9.40 -1.44 1.83
C LEU A 103 8.87 -2.85 1.58
N LEU A 104 7.96 -3.30 2.43
CA LEU A 104 7.25 -4.56 2.30
C LEU A 104 5.90 -4.27 1.66
N VAL A 105 5.69 -4.84 0.47
CA VAL A 105 4.51 -4.59 -0.36
C VAL A 105 3.68 -5.85 -0.39
N VAL A 106 2.52 -5.84 0.25
CA VAL A 106 1.58 -6.96 0.19
C VAL A 106 0.99 -7.00 -1.21
N GLN A 107 1.17 -8.11 -1.94
CA GLN A 107 0.61 -8.29 -3.29
C GLN A 107 -0.52 -9.31 -3.23
N ASN A 108 -1.76 -8.82 -3.35
CA ASN A 108 -2.93 -9.54 -2.87
C ASN A 108 -3.21 -10.87 -3.59
N THR A 109 -3.69 -10.85 -4.82
CA THR A 109 -3.96 -12.03 -5.63
C THR A 109 -2.68 -12.75 -6.08
N GLN A 110 -1.51 -12.13 -5.86
CA GLN A 110 -0.21 -12.79 -6.02
C GLN A 110 0.16 -13.65 -4.81
N ASN A 111 -0.58 -13.56 -3.70
CA ASN A 111 -0.36 -14.31 -2.46
C ASN A 111 1.11 -14.27 -2.00
N LYS A 112 1.69 -13.06 -2.00
CA LYS A 112 3.08 -12.85 -1.58
C LYS A 112 3.28 -11.44 -1.04
N ILE A 113 4.41 -11.23 -0.40
CA ILE A 113 4.87 -9.90 0.03
C ILE A 113 6.20 -9.64 -0.66
N ALA A 114 6.27 -8.65 -1.55
CA ALA A 114 7.53 -8.24 -2.14
C ALA A 114 8.35 -7.44 -1.13
N VAL A 115 9.66 -7.68 -1.13
CA VAL A 115 10.63 -6.94 -0.33
C VAL A 115 11.38 -6.00 -1.26
N VAL A 116 11.18 -4.70 -1.08
CA VAL A 116 11.81 -3.65 -1.89
C VAL A 116 12.85 -2.93 -1.06
N HIS A 117 14.08 -2.84 -1.55
CA HIS A 117 15.09 -1.93 -1.01
C HIS A 117 14.99 -0.60 -1.77
N LEU A 118 14.75 0.51 -1.06
CA LEU A 118 14.65 1.84 -1.63
C LEU A 118 15.98 2.59 -1.52
N GLU A 119 16.27 3.47 -2.48
CA GLU A 119 17.33 4.48 -2.36
C GLU A 119 16.95 5.62 -1.40
N ASP A 120 17.96 6.30 -0.82
CA ASP A 120 17.72 7.38 0.16
C ASP A 120 16.92 8.54 -0.43
N ASP A 121 17.15 8.83 -1.71
CA ASP A 121 16.48 9.91 -2.43
C ASP A 121 15.12 9.49 -3.03
N LEU A 122 14.73 8.21 -2.86
CA LEU A 122 13.50 7.61 -3.39
C LEU A 122 13.36 7.67 -4.91
N THR A 123 14.41 7.96 -5.66
CA THR A 123 14.36 7.98 -7.13
C THR A 123 14.35 6.58 -7.72
N SER A 124 14.88 5.60 -6.97
CA SER A 124 14.98 4.21 -7.40
C SER A 124 14.91 3.23 -6.24
N GLY A 125 14.73 1.96 -6.57
CA GLY A 125 14.75 0.85 -5.66
C GLY A 125 14.91 -0.47 -6.39
N ARG A 126 14.89 -1.57 -5.64
CA ARG A 126 14.99 -2.91 -6.20
C ARG A 126 14.14 -3.88 -5.40
N VAL A 127 13.37 -4.71 -6.11
CA VAL A 127 12.78 -5.92 -5.51
C VAL A 127 13.93 -6.88 -5.22
N VAL A 128 14.21 -7.11 -3.94
CA VAL A 128 15.36 -7.88 -3.44
C VAL A 128 14.97 -9.23 -2.86
N GLY A 129 13.67 -9.50 -2.74
CA GLY A 129 13.14 -10.77 -2.28
C GLY A 129 11.63 -10.79 -2.24
N GLU A 130 11.09 -11.95 -1.88
CA GLU A 130 9.66 -12.18 -1.73
C GLU A 130 9.44 -13.07 -0.51
N ILE A 131 8.37 -12.80 0.24
CA ILE A 131 7.90 -13.65 1.33
C ILE A 131 6.66 -14.36 0.83
N THR A 132 6.68 -15.69 0.88
CA THR A 132 5.54 -16.56 0.56
C THR A 132 5.21 -17.42 1.77
N ASP A 133 3.95 -17.82 1.88
CA ASP A 133 3.47 -18.73 2.90
C ASP A 133 2.24 -19.47 2.38
N ASP A 134 2.19 -20.79 2.56
CA ASP A 134 1.08 -21.64 2.12
C ASP A 134 -0.26 -21.30 2.80
N ARG A 135 -0.25 -20.44 3.82
CA ARG A 135 -1.43 -19.91 4.52
C ARG A 135 -1.93 -18.58 3.95
N PHE A 136 -1.24 -17.95 3.01
CA PHE A 136 -1.75 -16.74 2.36
C PHE A 136 -3.00 -17.04 1.52
N ARG A 137 -4.06 -16.26 1.75
CA ARG A 137 -5.38 -16.38 1.12
C ARG A 137 -5.89 -14.98 0.76
N VAL A 138 -5.25 -14.40 -0.25
CA VAL A 138 -5.40 -13.00 -0.68
C VAL A 138 -5.07 -12.04 0.49
N PRO A 139 -3.81 -11.99 0.95
CA PRO A 139 -3.41 -11.00 1.95
C PRO A 139 -3.52 -9.59 1.37
N THR A 140 -4.10 -8.64 2.09
CA THR A 140 -4.29 -7.26 1.56
C THR A 140 -3.56 -6.21 2.37
N THR A 141 -3.18 -6.50 3.61
CA THR A 141 -2.38 -5.58 4.44
C THR A 141 -1.55 -6.35 5.44
N ALA A 142 -0.59 -5.68 6.07
CA ALA A 142 0.20 -6.25 7.14
C ALA A 142 0.56 -5.18 8.18
N ALA A 143 0.87 -5.63 9.38
CA ALA A 143 1.50 -4.83 10.42
C ALA A 143 2.79 -5.50 10.89
N ASP A 144 3.78 -4.72 11.27
CA ASP A 144 5.01 -5.23 11.83
C ASP A 144 5.01 -5.28 13.37
N PHE A 145 5.72 -6.26 13.91
CA PHE A 145 5.99 -6.35 15.34
C PHE A 145 7.28 -7.13 15.58
N GLY A 146 8.33 -6.41 15.99
CA GLY A 146 9.67 -6.97 16.12
C GLY A 146 10.18 -7.47 14.76
N PRO A 147 10.69 -8.71 14.64
CA PRO A 147 11.19 -9.24 13.37
C PRO A 147 10.08 -9.87 12.50
N PHE A 148 8.80 -9.72 12.88
CA PHE A 148 7.68 -10.38 12.21
C PHE A 148 6.79 -9.39 11.48
N LEU A 149 6.20 -9.87 10.39
CA LEU A 149 5.00 -9.30 9.79
C LEU A 149 3.79 -10.17 10.12
N TYR A 150 2.65 -9.50 10.25
CA TYR A 150 1.33 -10.09 10.48
C TYR A 150 0.43 -9.69 9.31
N ALA A 151 0.38 -10.56 8.28
CA ALA A 151 -0.41 -10.32 7.08
C ALA A 151 -1.88 -10.72 7.31
N VAL A 152 -2.82 -9.89 6.86
CA VAL A 152 -4.27 -10.11 7.03
C VAL A 152 -4.83 -10.67 5.73
N ASN A 153 -5.32 -11.91 5.77
CA ASN A 153 -6.00 -12.55 4.64
C ASN A 153 -7.42 -11.98 4.48
N ALA A 154 -7.69 -11.33 3.36
CA ALA A 154 -9.00 -10.75 3.08
C ALA A 154 -10.00 -11.73 2.44
N ARG A 155 -9.54 -12.91 2.00
CA ARG A 155 -10.40 -13.98 1.46
C ARG A 155 -11.27 -13.57 0.27
N PHE A 156 -10.78 -12.64 -0.58
CA PHE A 156 -11.49 -12.21 -1.79
C PHE A 156 -11.70 -13.32 -2.83
N ASP A 157 -10.98 -14.43 -2.70
CA ASP A 157 -11.19 -15.67 -3.45
C ASP A 157 -12.52 -16.37 -3.10
N VAL A 158 -13.05 -16.13 -1.90
CA VAL A 158 -14.30 -16.72 -1.41
C VAL A 158 -15.42 -15.68 -1.32
N ALA A 159 -15.08 -14.48 -0.87
CA ALA A 159 -16.00 -13.36 -0.70
C ALA A 159 -15.41 -12.10 -1.37
N PRO A 160 -15.53 -11.97 -2.71
CA PRO A 160 -15.00 -10.82 -3.41
C PRO A 160 -15.66 -9.52 -2.93
N PRO A 161 -14.94 -8.39 -2.92
CA PRO A 161 -15.49 -7.13 -2.46
C PRO A 161 -16.69 -6.72 -3.33
N PRO A 162 -17.75 -6.18 -2.72
CA PRO A 162 -18.88 -5.67 -3.48
C PRO A 162 -18.51 -4.35 -4.19
N PHE A 163 -17.88 -4.43 -5.36
CA PHE A 163 -17.63 -3.25 -6.19
C PHE A 163 -18.89 -2.82 -6.98
N GLY A 164 -20.06 -2.85 -6.33
CA GLY A 164 -21.37 -2.48 -6.92
C GLY A 164 -22.56 -3.40 -6.57
N GLY A 165 -22.48 -4.25 -5.54
CA GLY A 165 -23.55 -5.19 -5.17
C GLY A 165 -23.63 -5.46 -3.68
N THR A 166 -24.57 -6.31 -3.25
CA THR A 166 -24.68 -6.73 -1.84
C THR A 166 -23.45 -7.57 -1.47
N PRO A 167 -22.74 -7.28 -0.36
CA PRO A 167 -21.59 -8.09 0.04
C PRO A 167 -21.98 -9.57 0.16
N PRO A 168 -21.20 -10.50 -0.40
CA PRO A 168 -21.25 -11.87 0.08
C PRO A 168 -20.65 -11.83 1.48
N SER A 169 -21.49 -11.87 2.51
CA SER A 169 -21.02 -12.14 3.85
C SER A 169 -21.70 -13.41 4.32
N ASP A 170 -20.99 -14.51 4.14
CA ASP A 170 -21.09 -15.56 5.14
C ASP A 170 -20.46 -14.98 6.41
N PRO A 171 -21.24 -14.62 7.45
CA PRO A 171 -20.69 -14.06 8.69
C PRO A 171 -19.81 -15.06 9.45
N SER A 172 -19.77 -16.33 9.03
CA SER A 172 -18.88 -17.35 9.58
C SER A 172 -17.52 -17.42 8.88
N LEU A 173 -17.30 -16.65 7.80
CA LEU A 173 -16.01 -16.62 7.12
C LEU A 173 -14.95 -16.02 8.05
N ALA A 174 -14.09 -16.87 8.59
CA ALA A 174 -12.98 -16.46 9.43
C ALA A 174 -11.91 -15.74 8.60
N TYR A 175 -11.54 -14.55 9.07
CA TYR A 175 -10.36 -13.83 8.60
C TYR A 175 -9.16 -14.27 9.44
N GLU A 176 -8.04 -14.52 8.78
CA GLU A 176 -6.84 -15.07 9.40
C GLU A 176 -5.71 -14.05 9.34
N VAL A 177 -4.92 -14.00 10.40
CA VAL A 177 -3.66 -13.27 10.43
C VAL A 177 -2.51 -14.27 10.37
N VAL A 178 -1.70 -14.14 9.33
CA VAL A 178 -0.54 -15.01 9.09
C VAL A 178 0.72 -14.29 9.55
N ARG A 179 1.37 -14.85 10.57
CA ARG A 179 2.68 -14.39 11.03
C ARG A 179 3.79 -14.99 10.18
N VAL A 180 4.66 -14.12 9.65
CA VAL A 180 5.86 -14.47 8.87
C VAL A 180 7.08 -13.71 9.37
N LEU A 181 8.29 -14.24 9.14
CA LEU A 181 9.55 -13.58 9.48
C LEU A 181 9.95 -12.63 8.35
N VAL A 182 10.39 -11.41 8.70
CA VAL A 182 10.96 -10.48 7.72
C VAL A 182 12.42 -10.87 7.43
N PRO A 183 12.80 -11.12 6.17
CA PRO A 183 14.17 -11.44 5.82
C PRO A 183 15.12 -10.28 6.16
N VAL A 184 16.23 -10.59 6.84
CA VAL A 184 17.33 -9.63 6.97
C VAL A 184 18.06 -9.60 5.64
N ILE A 185 17.94 -8.48 4.92
CA ILE A 185 18.65 -8.29 3.65
C ILE A 185 19.97 -7.59 3.95
N PRO A 186 21.13 -8.19 3.61
CA PRO A 186 22.42 -7.54 3.75
C PRO A 186 22.43 -6.20 3.00
N ARG A 187 23.11 -5.20 3.57
CA ARG A 187 23.33 -3.90 2.92
C ARG A 187 24.18 -4.05 1.67
#